data_AF-A0A1S9PL74-F1
#
_entry.id   AF-A0A1S9PL74-F1
#
_cell.length_a   1.000
_cell.length_b   1.000
_cell.length_c   1.000
_cell.angle_alpha   90.00
_cell.angle_beta   90.00
_cell.angle_gamma   90.00
#
_symmetry.space_group_name_H-M   'P 1'
#
loop_
_entity.id
_entity.type
_entity.pdbx_description
1 polymer ?
#
loop_
_entity_poly.entity_id
_entity_poly.type
_entity_poly.pdbx_seq_one_letter_code
_entity_poly.pdbx_strand_id
1 'polypeptide(L)'
;MTLADCEQLTPANDSFDDSGLYLMSQLPFFDNGASDDIHRAAAIMLSIRIDSEFVNVYLATYAEGKSKEDALDAISAVLQKAEKTITDLADEVSKNYIFLL
;
A
#
# COMPACT_ATOMS: atom_id res chain seq x y z
N MET A 1 -23.71 25.73 5.65
CA MET A 1 -22.62 24.75 5.56
C MET A 1 -22.39 24.51 4.09
N THR A 2 -21.52 25.32 3.50
CA THR A 2 -21.23 25.32 2.07
C THR A 2 -20.33 24.15 1.74
N LEU A 3 -20.47 23.58 0.54
CA LEU A 3 -19.76 22.41 0.00
C LEU A 3 -18.24 22.62 -0.19
N ALA A 4 -17.60 23.44 0.64
CA ALA A 4 -16.20 23.84 0.54
C ALA A 4 -15.24 22.91 1.33
N ASP A 5 -15.77 21.96 2.11
CA ASP A 5 -14.94 21.07 2.94
C ASP A 5 -14.56 19.75 2.25
N CYS A 6 -14.90 19.60 0.96
CA CYS A 6 -14.27 18.61 0.10
C CYS A 6 -13.07 19.28 -0.58
N GLU A 7 -12.01 19.56 0.18
CA GLU A 7 -10.67 19.60 -0.43
C GLU A 7 -10.47 18.21 -1.03
N GLN A 8 -10.85 18.10 -2.30
CA GLN A 8 -10.42 17.05 -3.19
C GLN A 8 -8.93 16.92 -2.95
N LEU A 9 -8.49 15.73 -2.57
CA LEU A 9 -7.12 15.30 -2.82
C LEU A 9 -6.91 15.52 -4.31
N THR A 10 -6.44 16.71 -4.70
CA THR A 10 -5.90 16.93 -6.03
C THR A 10 -4.91 15.79 -6.20
N PRO A 11 -5.09 14.90 -7.19
CA PRO A 11 -4.11 13.85 -7.41
C PRO A 11 -2.79 14.58 -7.55
N ALA A 12 -1.88 14.35 -6.60
CA ALA A 12 -0.56 14.93 -6.66
C ALA A 12 -0.03 14.50 -8.01
N ASN A 13 0.13 15.45 -8.93
CA ASN A 13 0.61 15.21 -10.28
C ASN A 13 2.14 15.01 -10.27
N ASP A 14 2.67 14.64 -9.11
CA ASP A 14 4.02 14.18 -8.92
C ASP A 14 4.04 12.79 -9.53
N SER A 15 4.68 12.66 -10.69
CA SER A 15 5.01 11.35 -11.20
C SER A 15 5.75 10.59 -10.09
N PHE A 16 5.41 9.32 -9.88
CA PHE A 16 6.11 8.42 -8.97
C PHE A 16 7.54 8.09 -9.46
N ASP A 17 8.17 8.97 -10.25
CA ASP A 17 9.48 8.78 -10.87
C ASP A 17 10.56 8.52 -9.80
N ASP A 18 10.39 9.10 -8.61
CA ASP A 18 11.30 8.92 -7.46
C ASP A 18 10.81 7.86 -6.45
N SER A 19 9.70 7.16 -6.71
CA SER A 19 9.12 6.20 -5.76
C SER A 19 10.06 5.03 -5.41
N GLY A 20 10.99 4.69 -6.31
CA GLY A 20 12.03 3.69 -6.06
C GLY A 20 13.10 4.13 -5.06
N LEU A 21 13.09 5.40 -4.63
CA LEU A 21 14.07 5.94 -3.68
C LEU A 21 13.57 5.94 -2.23
N TYR A 22 12.27 5.73 -2.01
CA TYR A 22 11.68 5.75 -0.67
C TYR A 22 11.65 4.36 -0.06
N LEU A 23 12.44 4.18 0.99
CA LEU A 23 12.48 2.96 1.79
C LEU A 23 11.28 2.91 2.76
N MET A 24 10.80 1.71 3.09
CA MET A 24 9.73 1.52 4.07
C MET A 24 10.08 2.15 5.42
N SER A 25 11.35 2.03 5.84
CA SER A 25 11.88 2.63 7.07
C SER A 25 11.84 4.16 7.14
N GLN A 26 11.63 4.83 6.00
CA GLN A 26 11.48 6.28 5.90
C GLN A 26 10.01 6.71 5.97
N LEU A 27 9.07 5.76 5.93
CA LEU A 27 7.64 6.05 5.93
C LEU A 27 7.12 6.19 7.36
N PRO A 28 6.13 7.07 7.62
CA PRO A 28 5.63 7.34 8.96
C PRO A 28 5.08 6.14 9.73
N PHE A 29 4.66 5.07 9.03
CA PHE A 29 4.15 3.87 9.69
C PHE A 29 5.27 2.99 10.28
N PHE A 30 6.51 3.15 9.79
CA PHE A 30 7.64 2.30 10.14
C PHE A 30 8.42 2.91 11.30
N ASP A 31 8.04 2.54 12.52
CA ASP A 31 8.71 3.02 13.73
C ASP A 31 10.04 2.29 13.95
N ASN A 32 11.17 2.89 13.57
CA ASN A 32 12.50 2.28 13.73
C ASN A 32 12.87 1.86 15.17
N GLY A 33 12.16 2.34 16.20
CA GLY A 33 12.34 1.93 17.59
C GLY A 33 11.40 0.83 18.08
N ALA A 34 10.41 0.44 17.27
CA ALA A 34 9.43 -0.58 17.63
C ALA A 34 9.97 -2.00 17.48
N SER A 35 9.34 -2.95 18.17
CA SER A 35 9.66 -4.38 18.02
C SER A 35 9.08 -4.95 16.71
N ASP A 36 9.64 -6.08 16.27
CA ASP A 36 9.18 -6.83 15.09
C ASP A 36 7.67 -7.15 15.17
N ASP A 37 7.14 -7.47 16.35
CA ASP A 37 5.72 -7.75 16.54
C ASP A 37 4.84 -6.51 16.27
N ILE A 38 5.31 -5.32 16.68
CA ILE A 38 4.61 -4.06 16.43
C ILE A 38 4.66 -3.72 14.93
N HIS A 39 5.82 -3.91 14.29
CA HIS A 39 5.94 -3.73 12.83
C HIS A 39 5.03 -4.66 12.07
N ARG A 40 4.98 -5.93 12.46
CA ARG A 40 4.11 -6.92 11.84
C ARG A 40 2.64 -6.54 11.99
N ALA A 41 2.21 -6.13 13.20
CA ALA A 41 0.84 -5.69 13.42
C ALA A 41 0.49 -4.46 12.57
N ALA A 42 1.38 -3.47 12.51
CA ALA A 42 1.21 -2.27 11.69
C ALA A 42 1.11 -2.61 10.19
N ALA A 43 2.00 -3.48 9.70
CA ALA A 43 2.01 -3.93 8.31
C ALA A 43 0.73 -4.70 7.92
N ILE A 44 0.20 -5.54 8.82
CA ILE A 44 -1.07 -6.25 8.59
C ILE A 44 -2.25 -5.28 8.55
N MET A 45 -2.32 -4.33 9.48
CA MET A 45 -3.39 -3.32 9.47
C MET A 45 -3.35 -2.49 8.19
N LEU A 46 -2.15 -2.10 7.77
CA LEU A 46 -1.95 -1.30 6.56
C LEU A 46 -2.26 -2.12 5.29
N SER A 47 -1.88 -3.40 5.23
CA SER A 47 -2.21 -4.26 4.08
C SER A 47 -3.71 -4.42 3.90
N ILE A 48 -4.47 -4.59 4.99
CA ILE A 48 -5.94 -4.64 4.95
C ILE A 48 -6.52 -3.32 4.43
N ARG A 49 -5.96 -2.18 4.86
CA ARG A 49 -6.43 -0.89 4.38
C ARG A 49 -6.15 -0.71 2.89
N ILE A 50 -4.94 -1.01 2.44
CA ILE A 50 -4.54 -0.95 1.03
C ILE A 50 -5.44 -1.84 0.16
N ASP A 51 -5.65 -3.09 0.57
CA ASP A 51 -6.55 -4.02 -0.11
C ASP A 51 -7.98 -3.46 -0.23
N SER A 52 -8.51 -2.92 0.87
CA SER A 52 -9.84 -2.32 0.88
C SER A 52 -9.92 -1.11 -0.06
N GLU A 53 -8.90 -0.26 -0.13
CA GLU A 53 -8.87 0.86 -1.08
C GLU A 53 -8.88 0.33 -2.52
N PHE A 54 -8.01 -0.62 -2.86
CA PHE A 54 -7.95 -1.15 -4.23
C PHE A 54 -9.24 -1.83 -4.65
N VAL A 55 -9.79 -2.71 -3.83
CA VAL A 55 -10.98 -3.50 -4.20
C VAL A 55 -12.26 -2.68 -4.12
N ASN A 56 -12.45 -1.89 -3.05
CA ASN A 56 -13.73 -1.22 -2.82
C ASN A 56 -13.80 0.18 -3.43
N VAL A 57 -12.68 0.89 -3.56
CA VAL A 57 -12.64 2.26 -4.08
C VAL A 57 -12.20 2.27 -5.52
N TYR A 58 -11.09 1.59 -5.84
CA TYR A 58 -10.55 1.54 -7.21
C TYR A 58 -11.08 0.35 -8.03
N LEU A 59 -12.01 -0.44 -7.48
CA LEU A 59 -12.68 -1.57 -8.14
C LEU A 59 -11.71 -2.58 -8.78
N ALA A 60 -10.52 -2.72 -8.20
CA ALA A 60 -9.55 -3.72 -8.62
C ALA A 60 -10.05 -5.12 -8.32
N THR A 61 -9.73 -6.07 -9.20
CA THR A 61 -9.98 -7.50 -8.98
C THR A 61 -8.67 -8.21 -8.68
N TYR A 62 -8.69 -9.29 -7.90
CA TYR A 62 -7.50 -10.12 -7.74
C TYR A 62 -7.08 -10.73 -9.08
N ALA A 63 -5.76 -10.81 -9.31
CA ALA A 63 -5.20 -11.45 -10.50
C ALA A 63 -5.57 -12.96 -10.56
N GLU A 64 -5.45 -13.56 -11.74
CA GLU A 64 -5.81 -14.97 -11.93
C GLU A 64 -5.03 -15.88 -10.96
N GLY A 65 -5.75 -16.72 -10.22
CA GLY A 65 -5.17 -17.63 -9.24
C GLY A 65 -4.72 -16.96 -7.93
N LYS A 66 -5.04 -15.68 -7.72
CA LYS A 66 -4.77 -14.96 -6.46
C LYS A 66 -6.02 -14.82 -5.60
N SER A 67 -5.84 -14.91 -4.29
CA SER A 67 -6.87 -14.61 -3.30
C SER A 67 -6.57 -13.32 -2.53
N LYS A 68 -7.54 -12.92 -1.71
CA LYS A 68 -7.35 -11.85 -0.71
C LYS A 68 -6.21 -12.20 0.25
N GLU A 69 -6.14 -13.43 0.75
CA GLU A 69 -5.06 -13.84 1.66
C GLU A 69 -3.70 -13.70 0.98
N ASP A 70 -3.57 -14.15 -0.28
CA ASP A 70 -2.31 -14.03 -1.03
C ASP A 70 -1.85 -12.57 -1.14
N ALA A 71 -2.79 -11.66 -1.43
CA ALA A 71 -2.50 -10.24 -1.57
C ALA A 71 -2.11 -9.59 -0.23
N LEU A 72 -2.82 -9.92 0.85
CA LEU A 72 -2.51 -9.40 2.19
C LEU A 72 -1.15 -9.91 2.69
N ASP A 73 -0.83 -11.18 2.44
CA ASP A 73 0.45 -11.77 2.80
C ASP A 73 1.59 -11.14 2.00
N ALA A 74 1.43 -10.97 0.69
CA ALA A 74 2.42 -10.33 -0.17
C ALA A 74 2.68 -8.87 0.22
N ILE A 75 1.62 -8.07 0.38
CA ILE A 75 1.74 -6.65 0.76
C ILE A 75 2.36 -6.53 2.14
N SER A 76 1.87 -7.28 3.13
CA SER A 76 2.40 -7.20 4.49
C SER A 76 3.86 -7.63 4.58
N ALA A 77 4.30 -8.61 3.77
CA ALA A 77 5.69 -9.05 3.73
C ALA A 77 6.65 -7.97 3.19
N VAL A 78 6.18 -7.10 2.28
CA VAL A 78 6.97 -5.96 1.80
C VAL A 78 7.03 -4.86 2.85
N LEU A 79 5.89 -4.51 3.45
CA LEU A 79 5.78 -3.43 4.44
C LEU A 79 6.61 -3.68 5.71
N GLN A 80 6.86 -4.95 6.06
CA GLN A 80 7.69 -5.33 7.21
C GLN A 80 9.19 -5.13 6.99
N LYS A 81 9.65 -4.94 5.76
CA LYS A 81 11.07 -4.90 5.43
C LYS A 81 11.56 -3.48 5.27
N ALA A 82 12.35 -3.01 6.23
CA ALA A 82 12.90 -1.66 6.30
C ALA A 82 13.61 -1.21 5.00
N GLU A 83 14.26 -2.15 4.32
CA GLU A 83 15.05 -1.96 3.10
C GLU A 83 14.23 -2.02 1.80
N LYS A 84 12.97 -2.44 1.88
CA LYS A 84 12.07 -2.47 0.71
C LYS A 84 11.62 -1.06 0.37
N THR A 85 11.28 -0.86 -0.90
CA THR A 85 10.88 0.43 -1.45
C THR A 85 9.40 0.49 -1.78
N ILE A 86 8.87 1.69 -2.02
CA ILE A 86 7.51 1.83 -2.58
C ILE A 86 7.38 1.13 -3.93
N THR A 87 8.45 1.08 -4.74
CA THR A 87 8.44 0.31 -6.00
C THR A 87 8.28 -1.18 -5.75
N ASP A 88 8.97 -1.75 -4.76
CA ASP A 88 8.76 -3.17 -4.41
C ASP A 88 7.30 -3.44 -4.02
N LEU A 89 6.66 -2.50 -3.33
CA LEU A 89 5.24 -2.61 -2.99
C LEU A 89 4.36 -2.51 -4.24
N ALA A 90 4.63 -1.57 -5.14
CA ALA A 90 3.89 -1.41 -6.39
C ALA A 90 4.00 -2.65 -7.30
N ASP A 91 5.17 -3.30 -7.32
CA ASP A 91 5.38 -4.56 -8.03
C ASP A 91 4.52 -5.69 -7.45
N GLU A 92 4.44 -5.81 -6.12
CA GLU A 92 3.56 -6.80 -5.49
C GLU A 92 2.08 -6.50 -5.74
N VAL A 93 1.69 -5.23 -5.72
CA VAL A 93 0.33 -4.82 -6.08
C VAL A 93 0.02 -5.22 -7.53
N SER A 94 0.92 -4.96 -8.47
CA SER A 94 0.75 -5.29 -9.89
C SER A 94 0.65 -6.80 -10.16
N LYS A 95 1.24 -7.63 -9.29
CA LYS A 95 1.13 -9.11 -9.38
C LYS A 95 -0.15 -9.66 -8.79
N ASN A 96 -0.76 -8.96 -7.83
CA ASN A 96 -1.91 -9.45 -7.08
C ASN A 96 -3.24 -8.82 -7.51
N TYR A 97 -3.22 -7.68 -8.20
CA TYR A 97 -4.43 -6.94 -8.59
C TYR A 97 -4.43 -6.59 -10.09
N ILE A 98 -5.64 -6.56 -10.65
CA ILE A 98 -5.94 -6.04 -11.99
C ILE A 98 -6.85 -4.83 -11.79
N PHE A 99 -6.38 -3.67 -12.25
CA PHE A 99 -7.14 -2.43 -12.23
C PHE A 99 -7.84 -2.25 -13.57
N LEU A 100 -9.17 -2.17 -13.57
CA LEU A 100 -9.96 -1.90 -14.76
C LEU A 100 -10.05 -0.38 -14.93
N LEU A 101 -9.27 0.16 -15.87
CA LEU A 101 -9.33 1.55 -16.31
C LEU A 101 -10.56 1.84 -17.18
#